data_AF-A0A971J6V6-F1
#
_entry.id   AF-A0A971J6V6-F1
#
_cell.length_a   1.000
_cell.length_b   1.000
_cell.length_c   1.000
_cell.angle_alpha   90.00
_cell.angle_beta   90.00
_cell.angle_gamma   90.00
#
_symmetry.space_group_name_H-M   'P 1'
#
loop_
_entity.id
_entity.type
_entity.pdbx_description
1 polymer ?
#
loop_
_entity_poly.entity_id
_entity_poly.type
_entity_poly.pdbx_seq_one_letter_code
_entity_poly.pdbx_strand_id
1 'polypeptide(L)'
;MRVLAIGNSFSEDATYFLHNISIAAGHEIHVVNLYIGGCSLERHWLNIESGEKAYQYQVNGVNTEKYVSIQEVLESGKWDYIITQQSSFDSGWENTYEPFLGLIVDYLKKNAPGAKLLLHKTWAYDINSTHPNFMRYNRSQEEMYRRLDKCYSEMSKKYGLDLIPCADVIQNLRKLELFDMTKGGRSLCRDGFHMDYLYGRYALAYTWARILLGKSLEGNSYIPYSEYLPYEKAEESIIKIIQASIEETVRLGAAG
;
A
#
# COMPACT_ATOMS: atom_id res chain seq x y z
N MET A 1 10.77 -13.61 -7.09
CA MET A 1 10.54 -12.97 -5.77
C MET A 1 9.14 -13.28 -5.28
N ARG A 2 8.93 -13.55 -3.99
CA ARG A 2 7.61 -13.83 -3.36
C ARG A 2 7.29 -12.79 -2.30
N VAL A 3 6.16 -12.12 -2.46
CA VAL A 3 5.72 -11.01 -1.60
C VAL A 3 4.35 -11.32 -1.02
N LEU A 4 4.23 -11.17 0.30
CA LEU A 4 2.97 -11.32 1.03
C LEU A 4 2.56 -9.96 1.62
N ALA A 5 1.39 -9.48 1.27
CA ALA A 5 0.74 -8.36 1.93
C ALA A 5 -0.33 -8.89 2.90
N ILE A 6 -0.33 -8.37 4.13
CA ILE A 6 -1.36 -8.61 5.14
C ILE A 6 -2.06 -7.27 5.36
N GLY A 7 -3.29 -7.13 4.90
CA GLY A 7 -3.93 -5.82 4.92
C GLY A 7 -5.42 -5.84 4.57
N ASN A 8 -5.80 -4.90 3.72
CA ASN A 8 -7.18 -4.53 3.44
C ASN A 8 -7.29 -3.91 2.03
N SER A 9 -8.31 -3.09 1.78
CA SER A 9 -8.50 -2.44 0.48
C SER A 9 -7.34 -1.53 0.04
N PHE A 10 -6.54 -1.02 0.99
CA PHE A 10 -5.37 -0.21 0.68
C PHE A 10 -4.18 -1.07 0.20
N SER A 11 -4.01 -2.30 0.71
CA SER A 11 -3.03 -3.23 0.15
C SER A 11 -3.51 -3.83 -1.17
N GLU A 12 -4.82 -4.02 -1.34
CA GLU A 12 -5.41 -4.39 -2.65
C GLU A 12 -5.07 -3.34 -3.71
N ASP A 13 -5.31 -2.04 -3.42
CA ASP A 13 -4.99 -0.96 -4.34
C ASP A 13 -3.50 -0.93 -4.71
N ALA A 14 -2.60 -1.20 -3.76
CA ALA A 14 -1.15 -1.20 -4.00
C ALA A 14 -0.66 -2.45 -4.75
N THR A 15 -1.32 -3.59 -4.58
CA THR A 15 -0.89 -4.86 -5.19
C THR A 15 -1.51 -5.10 -6.56
N TYR A 16 -2.57 -4.37 -6.92
CA TYR A 16 -3.35 -4.57 -8.15
C TYR A 16 -2.51 -4.62 -9.44
N PHE A 17 -1.54 -3.72 -9.59
CA PHE A 17 -0.65 -3.69 -10.78
C PHE A 17 0.79 -4.13 -10.50
N LEU A 18 1.11 -4.53 -9.26
CA LEU A 18 2.49 -4.79 -8.85
C LEU A 18 3.14 -5.92 -9.66
N HIS A 19 2.38 -6.99 -9.93
CA HIS A 19 2.85 -8.10 -10.75
C HIS A 19 3.21 -7.64 -12.16
N ASN A 20 2.29 -6.95 -12.85
CA ASN A 20 2.48 -6.53 -14.23
C ASN A 20 3.62 -5.52 -14.39
N ILE A 21 3.73 -4.55 -13.48
CA ILE A 21 4.82 -3.57 -13.47
C ILE A 21 6.17 -4.28 -13.30
N SER A 22 6.24 -5.29 -12.42
CA SER A 22 7.47 -6.04 -12.19
C SER A 22 7.86 -6.90 -13.39
N ILE A 23 6.89 -7.54 -14.05
CA ILE A 23 7.13 -8.30 -15.29
C ILE A 23 7.64 -7.39 -16.40
N ALA A 24 7.04 -6.20 -16.57
CA ALA A 24 7.53 -5.21 -17.54
C ALA A 24 8.95 -4.70 -17.21
N ALA A 25 9.38 -4.78 -15.95
CA ALA A 25 10.75 -4.50 -15.51
C ALA A 25 11.72 -5.69 -15.65
N GLY A 26 11.26 -6.80 -16.24
CA GLY A 26 12.04 -8.03 -16.44
C GLY A 26 12.21 -8.88 -15.17
N HIS A 27 11.29 -8.76 -14.21
CA HIS A 27 11.39 -9.44 -12.91
C HIS A 27 10.15 -10.28 -12.60
N GLU A 28 10.36 -11.58 -12.39
CA GLU A 28 9.32 -12.48 -11.92
C GLU A 28 9.02 -12.24 -10.43
N ILE A 29 7.76 -11.92 -10.16
CA ILE A 29 7.23 -11.71 -8.82
C ILE A 29 5.94 -12.51 -8.64
N HIS A 30 5.78 -13.14 -7.48
CA HIS A 30 4.53 -13.72 -7.03
C HIS A 30 4.02 -12.89 -5.85
N VAL A 31 2.88 -12.24 -6.04
CA VAL A 31 2.28 -11.33 -5.05
C VAL A 31 1.04 -12.00 -4.48
N VAL A 32 0.98 -12.10 -3.16
CA VAL A 32 -0.21 -12.51 -2.43
C VAL A 32 -0.68 -11.37 -1.55
N ASN A 33 -1.96 -11.04 -1.59
CA ASN A 33 -2.60 -10.12 -0.66
C ASN A 33 -3.65 -10.87 0.17
N LEU A 34 -3.54 -10.78 1.49
CA LEU A 34 -4.53 -11.29 2.44
C LEU A 34 -5.47 -10.15 2.81
N TYR A 35 -6.66 -10.20 2.21
CA TYR A 35 -7.61 -9.09 2.26
C TYR A 35 -8.73 -9.32 3.27
N ILE A 36 -8.93 -8.34 4.14
CA ILE A 36 -10.17 -8.11 4.88
C ILE A 36 -10.52 -6.63 4.77
N GLY A 37 -11.74 -6.29 4.34
CA GLY A 37 -12.18 -4.89 4.22
C GLY A 37 -12.05 -4.12 5.53
N GLY A 38 -11.34 -2.98 5.50
CA GLY A 38 -11.13 -2.11 6.66
C GLY A 38 -10.35 -2.73 7.82
N CYS A 39 -9.61 -3.84 7.60
CA CYS A 39 -8.91 -4.54 8.68
C CYS A 39 -7.85 -3.66 9.36
N SER A 40 -7.91 -3.61 10.69
CA SER A 40 -6.93 -2.96 11.56
C SER A 40 -5.87 -3.94 12.04
N LEU A 41 -4.75 -3.42 12.56
CA LEU A 41 -3.73 -4.23 13.23
C LEU A 41 -4.31 -5.08 14.36
N GLU A 42 -5.23 -4.52 15.16
CA GLU A 42 -5.95 -5.25 16.20
C GLU A 42 -6.68 -6.47 15.63
N ARG A 43 -7.47 -6.29 14.57
CA ARG A 43 -8.20 -7.39 13.95
C ARG A 43 -7.27 -8.43 13.33
N HIS A 44 -6.15 -7.99 12.73
CA HIS A 44 -5.13 -8.91 12.24
C HIS A 44 -4.58 -9.79 13.36
N TRP A 45 -4.24 -9.18 14.50
CA TRP A 45 -3.73 -9.91 15.66
C TRP A 45 -4.76 -10.89 16.22
N LEU A 46 -6.02 -10.47 16.40
CA LEU A 46 -7.09 -11.36 16.86
C LEU A 46 -7.28 -12.58 15.94
N ASN A 47 -7.19 -12.38 14.61
CA ASN A 47 -7.25 -13.49 13.65
C ASN A 47 -6.02 -14.42 13.72
N ILE A 48 -4.85 -13.88 14.05
CA ILE A 48 -3.63 -14.68 14.28
C ILE A 48 -3.82 -15.55 15.52
N GLU A 49 -4.32 -14.97 16.62
CA GLU A 49 -4.54 -15.71 17.88
C GLU A 49 -5.60 -16.81 17.74
N SER A 50 -6.69 -16.53 17.01
CA SER A 50 -7.77 -17.50 16.81
C SER A 50 -7.51 -18.51 15.69
N GLY A 51 -6.54 -18.24 14.80
CA GLY A 51 -6.31 -19.05 13.59
C GLY A 51 -7.41 -18.93 12.54
N GLU A 52 -8.20 -17.86 12.57
CA GLU A 52 -9.39 -17.69 11.74
C GLU A 52 -9.05 -17.64 10.24
N LYS A 53 -9.82 -18.37 9.43
CA LYS A 53 -9.72 -18.33 7.96
C LYS A 53 -10.55 -17.19 7.37
N ALA A 54 -10.27 -15.96 7.81
CA ALA A 54 -11.06 -14.78 7.46
C ALA A 54 -10.60 -14.04 6.20
N TYR A 55 -9.41 -14.35 5.67
CA TYR A 55 -8.79 -13.54 4.63
C TYR A 55 -9.18 -14.03 3.24
N GLN A 56 -9.75 -13.14 2.42
CA GLN A 56 -9.87 -13.41 0.99
C GLN A 56 -8.46 -13.46 0.40
N TYR A 57 -8.13 -14.61 -0.19
CA TYR A 57 -6.82 -14.83 -0.79
C TYR A 57 -6.80 -14.20 -2.19
N GLN A 58 -5.90 -13.25 -2.41
CA GLN A 58 -5.73 -12.58 -3.70
C GLN A 58 -4.32 -12.84 -4.23
N VAL A 59 -4.20 -13.13 -5.53
CA VAL A 59 -2.93 -13.49 -6.17
C VAL A 59 -2.71 -12.59 -7.39
N ASN A 60 -1.53 -11.96 -7.45
CA ASN A 60 -1.11 -11.11 -8.57
C ASN A 60 -2.15 -10.05 -8.96
N GLY A 61 -2.80 -9.44 -7.96
CA GLY A 61 -3.83 -8.42 -8.16
C GLY A 61 -5.22 -8.96 -8.48
N VAL A 62 -5.43 -10.28 -8.46
CA VAL A 62 -6.70 -10.94 -8.79
C VAL A 62 -7.28 -11.62 -7.55
N ASN A 63 -8.57 -11.38 -7.31
CA ASN A 63 -9.30 -11.98 -6.19
C ASN A 63 -9.58 -13.46 -6.48
N THR A 64 -9.47 -14.30 -5.44
CA THR A 64 -9.89 -15.71 -5.53
C THR A 64 -11.08 -15.98 -4.62
N GLU A 65 -11.75 -17.10 -4.83
CA GLU A 65 -12.86 -17.56 -3.98
C GLU A 65 -12.37 -18.18 -2.65
N LYS A 66 -11.05 -18.29 -2.44
CA LYS A 66 -10.47 -18.96 -1.28
C LYS A 66 -10.40 -18.02 -0.08
N TYR A 67 -10.74 -18.57 1.08
CA TYR A 67 -10.53 -17.95 2.39
C TYR A 67 -9.52 -18.75 3.18
N VAL A 68 -8.54 -18.07 3.76
CA VAL A 68 -7.36 -18.67 4.42
C VAL A 68 -7.04 -17.95 5.72
N SER A 69 -6.28 -18.61 6.61
CA SER A 69 -5.65 -17.94 7.74
C SER A 69 -4.26 -17.41 7.37
N ILE A 70 -3.72 -16.47 8.16
CA ILE A 70 -2.34 -16.01 7.99
C ILE A 70 -1.36 -17.19 8.13
N GLN A 71 -1.58 -18.08 9.09
CA GLN A 71 -0.71 -19.22 9.35
C GLN A 71 -0.59 -20.15 8.13
N GLU A 72 -1.71 -20.53 7.51
CA GLU A 72 -1.71 -21.39 6.32
C GLU A 72 -0.87 -20.81 5.18
N VAL A 73 -0.91 -19.49 5.01
CA VAL A 73 -0.19 -18.79 3.95
C VAL A 73 1.31 -18.67 4.26
N LEU A 74 1.67 -18.43 5.52
CA LEU A 74 3.07 -18.46 5.95
C LEU A 74 3.70 -19.85 5.77
N GLU A 75 2.94 -20.91 6.02
CA GLU A 75 3.39 -22.31 5.86
C GLU A 75 3.44 -22.76 4.38
N SER A 76 2.69 -22.10 3.50
CA SER A 76 2.62 -22.45 2.06
C SER A 76 3.92 -22.23 1.27
N GLY A 77 4.90 -21.53 1.84
CA GLY A 77 6.20 -21.36 1.20
C GLY A 77 7.07 -20.28 1.81
N LYS A 78 8.27 -20.12 1.26
CA LYS A 78 9.20 -19.08 1.67
C LYS A 78 8.79 -17.73 1.07
N TRP A 79 8.83 -16.69 1.88
CA TRP A 79 8.52 -15.32 1.49
C TRP A 79 9.81 -14.49 1.53
N ASP A 80 10.04 -13.67 0.51
CA ASP A 80 11.16 -12.72 0.49
C ASP A 80 10.78 -11.45 1.26
N TYR A 81 9.52 -11.01 1.11
CA TYR A 81 8.97 -9.83 1.78
C TYR A 81 7.60 -10.13 2.38
N ILE A 82 7.37 -9.65 3.60
CA ILE A 82 6.04 -9.58 4.20
C ILE A 82 5.76 -8.13 4.59
N ILE A 83 4.63 -7.60 4.12
CA ILE A 83 4.26 -6.20 4.24
C ILE A 83 2.94 -6.12 5.01
N THR A 84 2.90 -5.25 6.02
CA THR A 84 1.66 -4.96 6.76
C THR A 84 1.44 -3.45 6.87
N GLN A 85 0.26 -3.07 7.37
CA GLN A 85 -0.18 -1.68 7.48
C GLN A 85 -1.30 -1.56 8.53
N GLN A 86 -1.58 -0.32 8.94
CA GLN A 86 -2.77 -0.02 9.73
C GLN A 86 -3.99 0.22 8.82
N SER A 87 -5.20 0.13 9.39
CA SER A 87 -6.42 0.65 8.77
C SER A 87 -6.26 2.14 8.45
N SER A 88 -6.87 2.61 7.37
CA SER A 88 -6.65 3.98 6.90
C SER A 88 -7.14 5.04 7.89
N PHE A 89 -8.28 4.80 8.55
CA PHE A 89 -8.83 5.72 9.54
C PHE A 89 -8.10 5.71 10.88
N ASP A 90 -7.31 4.67 11.19
CA ASP A 90 -6.44 4.59 12.38
C ASP A 90 -4.98 4.96 12.08
N SER A 91 -4.60 5.11 10.81
CA SER A 91 -3.21 5.28 10.37
C SER A 91 -2.44 6.41 11.06
N GLY A 92 -3.12 7.51 11.40
CA GLY A 92 -2.57 8.63 12.19
C GLY A 92 -2.87 8.61 13.70
N TRP A 93 -3.20 7.45 14.28
CA TRP A 93 -3.55 7.28 15.69
C TRP A 93 -2.59 6.32 16.38
N GLU A 94 -1.56 6.87 17.02
CA GLU A 94 -0.44 6.14 17.64
C GLU A 94 -0.89 4.98 18.57
N ASN A 95 -1.88 5.23 19.43
CA ASN A 95 -2.38 4.23 20.39
C ASN A 95 -3.09 3.02 19.76
N THR A 96 -3.33 3.02 18.44
CA THR A 96 -3.94 1.88 17.72
C THR A 96 -2.90 0.91 17.17
N TYR A 97 -1.62 1.28 17.18
CA TYR A 97 -0.54 0.43 16.71
C TYR A 97 -0.13 -0.58 17.79
N GLU A 98 -0.11 -0.18 19.06
CA GLU A 98 0.34 -1.02 20.16
C GLU A 98 -0.84 -1.59 20.97
N PRO A 99 -0.74 -2.85 21.46
CA PRO A 99 0.41 -3.76 21.34
C PRO A 99 0.48 -4.52 19.99
N PHE A 100 -0.50 -4.31 19.12
CA PHE A 100 -0.82 -5.20 18.00
C PHE A 100 0.30 -5.31 16.96
N LEU A 101 0.93 -4.21 16.56
CA LEU A 101 2.03 -4.23 15.60
C LEU A 101 3.21 -5.03 16.14
N GLY A 102 3.58 -4.82 17.40
CA GLY A 102 4.66 -5.58 18.03
C GLY A 102 4.39 -7.08 18.04
N LEU A 103 3.18 -7.47 18.45
CA LEU A 103 2.74 -8.86 18.47
C LEU A 103 2.76 -9.50 17.06
N ILE A 104 2.30 -8.76 16.04
CA ILE A 104 2.35 -9.19 14.64
C ILE A 104 3.79 -9.34 14.17
N VAL A 105 4.67 -8.37 14.44
CA VAL A 105 6.09 -8.41 14.05
C VAL A 105 6.79 -9.62 14.65
N ASP A 106 6.58 -9.88 15.94
CA ASP A 106 7.19 -11.01 16.65
C ASP A 106 6.68 -12.34 16.08
N TYR A 107 5.37 -12.44 15.83
CA TYR A 107 4.76 -13.61 15.20
C TYR A 107 5.33 -13.86 13.79
N LEU A 108 5.45 -12.83 12.96
CA LEU A 108 5.98 -12.97 11.60
C LEU A 108 7.47 -13.33 11.58
N LYS A 109 8.28 -12.72 12.46
CA LYS A 109 9.71 -13.09 12.61
C LYS A 109 9.89 -14.55 13.04
N LYS A 110 9.00 -15.06 13.91
CA LYS A 110 9.03 -16.46 14.35
C LYS A 110 8.64 -17.43 13.24
N ASN A 111 7.57 -17.13 12.49
CA ASN A 111 6.98 -18.07 11.54
C ASN A 111 7.50 -17.93 10.10
N ALA A 112 8.13 -16.80 9.76
CA ALA A 112 8.76 -16.56 8.47
C ALA A 112 10.13 -15.84 8.63
N PRO A 113 11.10 -16.46 9.33
CA PRO A 113 12.37 -15.79 9.71
C PRO A 113 13.24 -15.36 8.52
N GLY A 114 13.00 -15.90 7.32
CA GLY A 114 13.72 -15.52 6.10
C GLY A 114 13.15 -14.29 5.39
N ALA A 115 11.94 -13.84 5.77
CA ALA A 115 11.28 -12.72 5.11
C ALA A 115 11.73 -11.37 5.69
N LYS A 116 11.94 -10.39 4.82
CA LYS A 116 12.12 -9.00 5.24
C LYS A 116 10.74 -8.37 5.51
N LEU A 117 10.57 -7.82 6.71
CA LEU A 117 9.32 -7.19 7.13
C LEU A 117 9.31 -5.70 6.81
N LEU A 118 8.25 -5.23 6.15
CA LEU A 118 8.08 -3.83 5.74
C LEU A 118 6.74 -3.28 6.25
N LEU A 119 6.69 -1.96 6.43
CA LEU A 119 5.43 -1.24 6.64
C LEU A 119 5.04 -0.48 5.38
N HIS A 120 3.80 -0.67 4.94
CA HIS A 120 3.22 0.12 3.87
C HIS A 120 2.63 1.41 4.46
N LYS A 121 3.35 2.52 4.27
CA LYS A 121 2.93 3.85 4.72
C LYS A 121 1.77 4.34 3.86
N THR A 122 0.54 4.16 4.36
CA THR A 122 -0.71 4.49 3.66
C THR A 122 -0.94 5.99 3.55
N TRP A 123 -1.73 6.43 2.58
CA TRP A 123 -1.95 7.84 2.23
C TRP A 123 -3.11 8.50 2.99
N ALA A 124 -3.09 9.84 3.00
CA ALA A 124 -4.20 10.65 3.50
C ALA A 124 -5.37 10.68 2.51
N TYR A 125 -6.58 10.86 3.03
CA TYR A 125 -7.79 10.98 2.22
C TYR A 125 -7.80 12.26 1.38
N ASP A 126 -8.67 12.33 0.38
CA ASP A 126 -8.88 13.54 -0.40
C ASP A 126 -9.49 14.68 0.43
N ILE A 127 -9.25 15.92 -0.01
CA ILE A 127 -9.73 17.14 0.65
C ILE A 127 -11.25 17.21 0.78
N ASN A 128 -12.00 16.53 -0.10
CA ASN A 128 -13.46 16.48 -0.10
C ASN A 128 -14.01 15.12 0.36
N SER A 129 -13.18 14.27 0.97
CA SER A 129 -13.59 12.94 1.40
C SER A 129 -14.78 13.00 2.37
N THR A 130 -15.80 12.21 2.07
CA THR A 130 -17.01 12.10 2.89
C THR A 130 -16.91 10.99 3.94
N HIS A 131 -15.79 10.26 3.98
CA HIS A 131 -15.58 9.15 4.91
C HIS A 131 -15.85 9.61 6.35
N PRO A 132 -16.75 8.93 7.12
CA PRO A 132 -17.16 9.40 8.44
C PRO A 132 -15.99 9.64 9.39
N ASN A 133 -15.06 8.67 9.45
CA ASN A 133 -13.86 8.79 10.30
C ASN A 133 -12.86 9.87 9.87
N PHE A 134 -13.03 10.54 8.73
CA PHE A 134 -12.16 11.67 8.37
C PHE A 134 -12.30 12.85 9.34
N MET A 135 -13.43 12.92 10.07
CA MET A 135 -13.63 13.86 11.18
C MET A 135 -12.57 13.72 12.28
N ARG A 136 -11.94 12.55 12.44
CA ARG A 136 -10.83 12.30 13.38
C ARG A 136 -9.59 13.16 13.07
N TYR A 137 -9.50 13.66 11.85
CA TYR A 137 -8.43 14.53 11.35
C TYR A 137 -8.98 15.90 10.98
N ASN A 138 -10.10 16.31 11.59
CA ASN A 138 -10.79 17.57 11.28
C ASN A 138 -11.15 17.74 9.80
N ARG A 139 -11.30 16.61 9.07
CA ARG A 139 -11.45 16.58 7.60
C ARG A 139 -10.31 17.32 6.86
N SER A 140 -9.12 17.32 7.44
CA SER A 140 -7.92 17.93 6.86
C SER A 140 -6.99 16.84 6.32
N GLN A 141 -6.76 16.88 5.01
CA GLN A 141 -5.80 15.99 4.35
C GLN A 141 -4.40 16.19 4.91
N GLU A 142 -3.99 17.44 5.12
CA GLU A 142 -2.68 17.79 5.68
C GLU A 142 -2.51 17.27 7.10
N GLU A 143 -3.53 17.42 7.95
CA GLU A 143 -3.48 16.90 9.31
C GLU A 143 -3.37 15.37 9.31
N MET A 144 -4.17 14.70 8.47
CA MET A 144 -4.14 13.25 8.34
C MET A 144 -2.76 12.77 7.87
N TYR A 145 -2.20 13.39 6.82
CA TYR A 145 -0.87 13.08 6.30
C TYR A 145 0.22 13.24 7.36
N ARG A 146 0.26 14.39 8.05
CA ARG A 146 1.25 14.65 9.10
C ARG A 146 1.17 13.62 10.23
N ARG A 147 -0.04 13.23 10.62
CA ARG A 147 -0.25 12.28 11.72
C ARG A 147 0.12 10.86 11.32
N LEU A 148 -0.28 10.40 10.14
CA LEU A 148 0.12 9.06 9.65
C LEU A 148 1.63 8.99 9.40
N ASP A 149 2.24 10.08 8.93
CA ASP A 149 3.69 10.15 8.71
C ASP A 149 4.46 9.95 10.01
N LYS A 150 4.06 10.67 11.07
CA LYS A 150 4.60 10.50 12.41
C LYS A 150 4.48 9.04 12.88
N CYS A 151 3.27 8.48 12.85
CA CYS A 151 3.03 7.13 13.37
C CYS A 151 3.83 6.06 12.62
N TYR A 152 3.81 6.06 11.28
CA TYR A 152 4.58 5.09 10.50
C TYR A 152 6.08 5.24 10.70
N SER A 153 6.60 6.47 10.79
CA SER A 153 8.02 6.72 11.03
C SER A 153 8.47 6.23 12.41
N GLU A 154 7.67 6.48 13.45
CA GLU A 154 7.94 6.01 14.81
C GLU A 154 7.90 4.48 14.90
N MET A 155 6.90 3.85 14.29
CA MET A 155 6.77 2.38 14.28
C MET A 155 7.85 1.69 13.44
N SER A 156 8.20 2.27 12.28
CA SER A 156 9.33 1.82 11.46
C SER A 156 10.62 1.81 12.27
N LYS A 157 10.94 2.92 12.94
CA LYS A 157 12.13 3.03 13.78
C LYS A 157 12.10 2.08 14.98
N LYS A 158 10.95 1.97 15.66
CA LYS A 158 10.79 1.13 16.85
C LYS A 158 11.04 -0.36 16.54
N TYR A 159 10.56 -0.85 15.40
CA TYR A 159 10.63 -2.27 15.04
C TYR A 159 11.72 -2.62 14.02
N GLY A 160 12.45 -1.61 13.51
CA GLY A 160 13.46 -1.77 12.47
C GLY A 160 12.86 -2.25 11.15
N LEU A 161 11.72 -1.68 10.75
CA LEU A 161 10.98 -2.04 9.54
C LEU A 161 11.18 -0.98 8.47
N ASP A 162 11.53 -1.39 7.25
CA ASP A 162 11.62 -0.45 6.13
C ASP A 162 10.21 0.02 5.72
N LEU A 163 10.12 1.27 5.26
CA LEU A 163 8.86 1.86 4.79
C LEU A 163 8.72 1.72 3.26
N ILE A 164 7.51 1.42 2.81
CA ILE A 164 7.09 1.70 1.44
C ILE A 164 6.36 3.06 1.46
N PRO A 165 6.93 4.13 0.88
CA PRO A 165 6.53 5.53 1.13
C PRO A 165 5.34 5.98 0.26
N CYS A 166 4.30 5.15 0.16
CA CYS A 166 3.13 5.48 -0.67
C CYS A 166 2.45 6.79 -0.27
N ALA A 167 2.39 7.11 1.03
CA ALA A 167 1.89 8.39 1.51
C ALA A 167 2.61 9.58 0.90
N ASP A 168 3.95 9.52 0.86
CA ASP A 168 4.80 10.62 0.41
C ASP A 168 4.67 10.82 -1.09
N VAL A 169 4.64 9.71 -1.83
CA VAL A 169 4.40 9.70 -3.28
C VAL A 169 3.05 10.34 -3.60
N ILE A 170 1.98 9.90 -2.96
CA ILE A 170 0.63 10.44 -3.21
C ILE A 170 0.57 11.93 -2.81
N GLN A 171 1.18 12.31 -1.69
CA GLN A 171 1.19 13.70 -1.25
C GLN A 171 2.01 14.61 -2.19
N ASN A 172 3.08 14.09 -2.79
CA ASN A 172 3.86 14.83 -3.80
C ASN A 172 3.13 14.94 -5.14
N LEU A 173 2.48 13.87 -5.60
CA LEU A 173 1.67 13.91 -6.82
C LEU A 173 0.55 14.94 -6.72
N ARG A 174 -0.14 15.04 -5.57
CA ARG A 174 -1.19 16.02 -5.31
C ARG A 174 -0.73 17.49 -5.40
N LYS A 175 0.58 17.77 -5.40
CA LYS A 175 1.13 19.13 -5.60
C LYS A 175 1.21 19.52 -7.07
N LEU A 176 1.15 18.54 -7.98
CA LEU A 176 1.14 18.78 -9.43
C LEU A 176 -0.24 19.29 -9.83
N GLU A 177 -0.31 20.32 -10.67
CA GLU A 177 -1.58 20.90 -11.14
C GLU A 177 -2.53 19.84 -11.73
N LEU A 178 -1.97 18.84 -12.42
CA LEU A 178 -2.69 17.69 -12.94
C LEU A 178 -3.52 16.93 -11.89
N PHE A 179 -3.05 16.87 -10.63
CA PHE A 179 -3.68 16.13 -9.54
C PHE A 179 -4.14 17.02 -8.36
N ASP A 180 -3.96 18.34 -8.48
CA ASP A 180 -4.36 19.31 -7.46
C ASP A 180 -5.85 19.63 -7.60
N MET A 181 -6.68 18.96 -6.79
CA MET A 181 -8.14 19.13 -6.80
C MET A 181 -8.58 20.56 -6.48
N THR A 182 -7.77 21.36 -5.78
CA THR A 182 -8.11 22.77 -5.49
C THR A 182 -8.02 23.65 -6.73
N LYS A 183 -7.31 23.18 -7.76
CA LYS A 183 -7.15 23.84 -9.07
C LYS A 183 -7.91 23.13 -10.19
N GLY A 184 -8.79 22.19 -9.85
CA GLY A 184 -9.54 21.39 -10.83
C GLY A 184 -8.75 20.21 -11.42
N GLY A 185 -7.62 19.85 -10.83
CA GLY A 185 -6.88 18.63 -11.17
C GLY A 185 -7.66 17.35 -10.85
N ARG A 186 -7.24 16.25 -11.47
CA ARG A 186 -7.83 14.92 -11.30
C ARG A 186 -7.56 14.38 -9.90
N SER A 187 -8.58 13.86 -9.24
CA SER A 187 -8.37 13.12 -8.00
C SER A 187 -7.59 11.82 -8.25
N LEU A 188 -6.66 11.50 -7.35
CA LEU A 188 -5.99 10.20 -7.29
C LEU A 188 -6.81 9.15 -6.53
N CYS A 189 -8.00 9.49 -6.05
CA CYS A 189 -8.92 8.60 -5.37
C CYS A 189 -10.23 8.44 -6.15
N ARG A 190 -10.83 7.24 -6.07
CA ARG A 190 -12.12 6.94 -6.73
C ARG A 190 -13.34 7.32 -5.90
N ASP A 191 -13.19 7.37 -4.57
CA ASP A 191 -14.26 7.59 -3.60
C ASP A 191 -13.83 8.50 -2.44
N GLY A 192 -12.78 9.30 -2.67
CA GLY A 192 -12.20 10.21 -1.71
C GLY A 192 -11.24 9.56 -0.70
N PHE A 193 -11.00 8.25 -0.77
CA PHE A 193 -9.98 7.61 0.06
C PHE A 193 -9.30 6.39 -0.55
N HIS A 194 -9.99 5.55 -1.32
CA HIS A 194 -9.34 4.51 -2.10
C HIS A 194 -8.80 5.05 -3.41
N MET A 195 -7.71 4.48 -3.91
CA MET A 195 -7.06 4.99 -5.11
C MET A 195 -7.93 4.88 -6.37
N ASP A 196 -7.76 5.83 -7.28
CA ASP A 196 -8.26 5.74 -8.64
C ASP A 196 -7.80 4.43 -9.29
N TYR A 197 -8.68 3.83 -10.10
CA TYR A 197 -8.47 2.50 -10.68
C TYR A 197 -7.31 2.44 -11.67
N LEU A 198 -6.89 3.57 -12.25
CA LEU A 198 -5.78 3.63 -13.19
C LEU A 198 -4.55 4.26 -12.54
N TYR A 199 -4.58 5.57 -12.33
CA TYR A 199 -3.40 6.35 -11.97
C TYR A 199 -3.02 6.20 -10.50
N GLY A 200 -4.01 6.17 -9.61
CA GLY A 200 -3.79 5.99 -8.18
C GLY A 200 -3.19 4.62 -7.86
N ARG A 201 -3.85 3.54 -8.31
CA ARG A 201 -3.35 2.16 -8.16
C ARG A 201 -1.98 1.97 -8.82
N TYR A 202 -1.78 2.54 -10.01
CA TYR A 202 -0.49 2.49 -10.69
C TYR A 202 0.61 3.17 -9.86
N ALA A 203 0.35 4.34 -9.29
CA ALA A 203 1.33 5.06 -8.48
C ALA A 203 1.78 4.22 -7.26
N LEU A 204 0.83 3.58 -6.57
CA LEU A 204 1.14 2.70 -5.43
C LEU A 204 1.95 1.47 -5.87
N ALA A 205 1.48 0.76 -6.90
CA ALA A 205 2.11 -0.46 -7.39
C ALA A 205 3.53 -0.20 -7.92
N TYR A 206 3.74 0.92 -8.62
CA TYR A 206 5.07 1.33 -9.08
C TYR A 206 5.97 1.68 -7.90
N THR A 207 5.46 2.35 -6.86
CA THR A 207 6.22 2.63 -5.63
C THR A 207 6.64 1.33 -4.93
N TRP A 208 5.73 0.36 -4.79
CA TRP A 208 6.06 -0.96 -4.26
C TRP A 208 7.13 -1.65 -5.10
N ALA A 209 6.96 -1.71 -6.42
CA ALA A 209 7.94 -2.33 -7.32
C ALA A 209 9.31 -1.68 -7.18
N ARG A 210 9.35 -0.34 -7.13
CA ARG A 210 10.58 0.45 -7.01
C ARG A 210 11.34 0.18 -5.71
N ILE A 211 10.64 -0.03 -4.61
CA ILE A 211 11.22 -0.38 -3.31
C ILE A 211 11.67 -1.84 -3.28
N LEU A 212 10.79 -2.77 -3.68
CA LEU A 212 11.04 -4.21 -3.58
C LEU A 212 12.17 -4.68 -4.52
N LEU A 213 12.24 -4.11 -5.73
CA LEU A 213 13.29 -4.45 -6.70
C LEU A 213 14.60 -3.71 -6.43
N GLY A 214 14.60 -2.70 -5.54
CA GLY A 214 15.80 -2.00 -5.10
C GLY A 214 16.54 -1.22 -6.19
N LYS A 215 15.94 -1.01 -7.36
CA LYS A 215 16.53 -0.32 -8.51
C LYS A 215 15.53 0.62 -9.16
N SER A 216 16.03 1.65 -9.86
CA SER A 216 15.19 2.51 -10.69
C SER A 216 14.42 1.69 -11.73
N LEU A 217 13.17 2.10 -11.97
CA LEU A 217 12.26 1.53 -12.96
C LEU A 217 11.96 2.53 -14.09
N GLU A 218 12.75 3.60 -14.22
CA GLU A 218 12.63 4.56 -15.32
C GLU A 218 12.55 3.84 -16.67
N GLY A 219 11.57 4.21 -17.49
CA GLY A 219 11.32 3.57 -18.77
C GLY A 219 10.51 2.28 -18.71
N ASN A 220 9.93 1.92 -17.55
CA ASN A 220 8.96 0.83 -17.47
C ASN A 220 7.82 1.07 -18.47
N SER A 221 7.54 0.07 -19.31
CA SER A 221 6.60 0.18 -20.43
C SER A 221 5.17 -0.22 -20.10
N TYR A 222 4.88 -0.63 -18.85
CA TYR A 222 3.54 -1.04 -18.46
C TYR A 222 2.58 0.15 -18.44
N ILE A 223 1.51 0.05 -19.23
CA ILE A 223 0.39 1.00 -19.22
C ILE A 223 -0.80 0.32 -18.52
N PRO A 224 -1.35 0.90 -17.44
CA PRO A 224 -2.39 0.26 -16.66
C PRO A 224 -3.70 0.17 -17.44
N TYR A 225 -4.35 -0.99 -17.30
CA TYR A 225 -5.72 -1.25 -17.74
C TYR A 225 -6.51 -1.77 -16.54
N SER A 226 -7.76 -1.32 -16.39
CA SER A 226 -8.65 -1.76 -15.32
C SER A 226 -9.99 -2.16 -15.89
N GLU A 227 -10.47 -3.35 -15.54
CA GLU A 227 -11.80 -3.83 -15.92
C GLU A 227 -12.93 -3.00 -15.30
N TYR A 228 -12.64 -2.26 -14.22
CA TYR A 228 -13.60 -1.34 -13.58
C TYR A 228 -13.83 -0.06 -14.41
N LEU A 229 -12.94 0.24 -15.35
CA LEU A 229 -13.04 1.37 -16.27
C LEU A 229 -12.77 0.89 -17.72
N PRO A 230 -13.64 0.02 -18.28
CA PRO A 230 -13.35 -0.69 -19.53
C PRO A 230 -13.27 0.23 -20.76
N TYR A 231 -13.75 1.47 -20.64
CA TYR A 231 -13.74 2.48 -21.69
C TYR A 231 -12.68 3.57 -21.48
N GLU A 232 -12.04 3.63 -20.32
CA GLU A 232 -10.97 4.59 -20.06
C GLU A 232 -9.61 3.97 -20.39
N LYS A 233 -8.78 4.74 -21.09
CA LYS A 233 -7.39 4.36 -21.38
C LYS A 233 -6.46 5.28 -20.62
N ALA A 234 -5.49 4.68 -19.92
CA ALA A 234 -4.45 5.45 -19.28
C ALA A 234 -3.60 6.18 -20.33
N GLU A 235 -3.39 7.47 -20.11
CA GLU A 235 -2.56 8.31 -20.96
C GLU A 235 -1.08 8.10 -20.61
N GLU A 236 -0.29 7.69 -21.60
CA GLU A 236 1.14 7.42 -21.41
C GLU A 236 1.91 8.64 -20.87
N SER A 237 1.52 9.86 -21.28
CA SER A 237 2.09 11.11 -20.77
C SER A 237 1.90 11.26 -19.26
N ILE A 238 0.71 10.93 -18.73
CA ILE A 238 0.40 10.96 -17.31
C ILE A 238 1.18 9.87 -16.56
N ILE A 239 1.28 8.67 -17.14
CA ILE A 239 2.07 7.58 -16.56
C ILE A 239 3.54 7.99 -16.40
N LYS A 240 4.15 8.63 -17.41
CA LYS A 240 5.53 9.15 -17.32
C LYS A 240 5.70 10.19 -16.22
N ILE A 241 4.73 11.09 -16.04
CA ILE A 241 4.75 12.07 -14.93
C ILE A 241 4.72 11.36 -13.57
N ILE A 242 3.86 10.33 -13.43
CA ILE A 242 3.78 9.54 -12.19
C ILE A 242 5.10 8.81 -11.91
N GLN A 243 5.66 8.13 -12.92
CA GLN A 243 6.94 7.44 -12.79
C GLN A 243 8.06 8.38 -12.32
N ALA A 244 8.22 9.54 -12.96
CA ALA A 244 9.25 10.53 -12.61
C ALA A 244 9.09 11.04 -11.17
N SER A 245 7.87 11.36 -10.75
CA SER A 245 7.58 11.81 -9.38
C SER A 245 7.92 10.75 -8.32
N ILE A 246 7.66 9.47 -8.63
CA ILE A 246 7.99 8.37 -7.72
C ILE A 246 9.51 8.16 -7.62
N GLU A 247 10.22 8.14 -8.75
CA GLU A 247 11.68 7.99 -8.77
C GLU A 247 12.35 9.11 -7.99
N GLU A 248 11.88 10.35 -8.15
CA GLU A 248 12.36 11.49 -7.37
C GLU A 248 12.07 11.33 -5.87
N THR A 249 10.83 10.99 -5.51
CA THR A 249 10.41 10.84 -4.11
C THR A 249 11.23 9.75 -3.41
N VAL A 250 11.39 8.57 -4.03
CA VAL A 250 12.15 7.46 -3.46
C VAL A 250 13.64 7.79 -3.36
N ARG A 251 14.21 8.48 -4.37
CA ARG A 251 15.61 8.91 -4.35
C ARG A 251 15.91 9.88 -3.20
N LEU A 252 15.02 10.86 -2.97
CA LEU A 252 15.18 11.83 -1.88
C LEU A 252 15.00 11.18 -0.51
N GLY A 253 14.07 10.24 -0.37
CA GLY A 253 13.85 9.50 0.88
C GLY A 253 15.01 8.59 1.28
N ALA A 254 15.78 8.06 0.31
CA ALA A 254 16.96 7.24 0.59
C ALA A 254 18.21 8.04 1.00
N ALA A 255 18.18 9.38 0.87
CA ALA A 255 19.32 10.26 1.14
C ALA A 255 19.28 10.92 2.53
N GLY A 256 18.19 10.74 3.29
CA GLY A 256 18.00 11.26 4.65
C GLY A 256 18.07 10.16 5.70
#